data_AF-A0A940ZCK2-F1
#
_entry.id   AF-A0A940ZCK2-F1
#
_cell.length_a   1.000
_cell.length_b   1.000
_cell.length_c   1.000
_cell.angle_alpha   90.00
_cell.angle_beta   90.00
_cell.angle_gamma   90.00
#
_symmetry.space_group_name_H-M   'P 1'
#
loop_
_entity.id
_entity.type
_entity.pdbx_description
1 polymer ?
#
loop_
_entity_poly.entity_id
_entity_poly.type
_entity_poly.pdbx_seq_one_letter_code
_entity_poly.pdbx_strand_id
1 'polypeptide(L)'
;MAKDQEYWLHKLATLRIDRARGNPAPHKPLLLLVILEMVEKGEILSREVPLSPDLAFRFSVFWSVVAKRRRQAPEVRLPFHHLGSSGTWQPLTPDDKASPDRKLTTKVTLDPNFFDCLADQKFRDRARRVLIETEPYFLPEERTALYSMLQIKPHAPGIREDAALFKESVQTGRDARFRIEVVVLAYKHTCALTGYRMTTLE
;
A
#
# COMPACT_ATOMS: atom_id res chain seq x y z
N MET A 1 15.03 -22.84 -5.40
CA MET A 1 15.61 -21.50 -5.64
C MET A 1 15.40 -20.66 -4.41
N ALA A 2 16.45 -20.04 -3.88
CA ALA A 2 16.32 -19.10 -2.77
C ALA A 2 15.51 -17.87 -3.26
N LYS A 3 14.52 -17.42 -2.47
CA LYS A 3 13.74 -16.22 -2.78
C LYS A 3 14.45 -15.00 -2.19
N ASP A 4 15.56 -14.61 -2.82
CA ASP A 4 16.39 -13.48 -2.39
C ASP A 4 15.75 -12.11 -2.70
N GLN A 5 16.47 -11.04 -2.41
CA GLN A 5 16.00 -9.67 -2.64
C GLN A 5 15.68 -9.40 -4.12
N GLU A 6 16.49 -9.89 -5.07
CA GLU A 6 16.25 -9.67 -6.50
C GLU A 6 15.00 -10.41 -6.97
N TYR A 7 14.78 -11.65 -6.50
CA TYR A 7 13.55 -12.39 -6.73
C TYR A 7 12.33 -11.57 -6.30
N TRP A 8 12.36 -11.00 -5.10
CA TRP A 8 11.23 -10.22 -4.59
C TRP A 8 11.03 -8.90 -5.33
N LEU A 9 12.09 -8.19 -5.69
CA LEU A 9 11.97 -6.96 -6.49
C LEU A 9 11.37 -7.25 -7.86
N HIS A 10 11.85 -8.30 -8.54
CA HIS A 10 11.26 -8.75 -9.80
C HIS A 10 9.78 -9.14 -9.64
N LYS A 11 9.44 -9.81 -8.54
CA LYS A 11 8.05 -10.21 -8.25
C LYS A 11 7.14 -9.01 -7.98
N LEU A 12 7.64 -7.97 -7.31
CA LEU A 12 6.92 -6.71 -7.10
C LEU A 12 6.71 -5.94 -8.41
N ALA A 13 7.64 -6.04 -9.37
CA ALA A 13 7.52 -5.44 -10.70
C ALA A 13 6.57 -6.21 -11.65
N THR A 14 6.22 -7.46 -11.33
CA THR A 14 5.44 -8.35 -12.22
C THR A 14 4.10 -8.78 -11.61
N LEU A 15 3.60 -8.03 -10.63
CA LEU A 15 2.29 -8.28 -10.02
C LEU A 15 1.19 -8.25 -11.07
N ARG A 16 0.37 -9.31 -11.05
CA ARG A 16 -0.87 -9.36 -11.84
C ARG A 16 -1.90 -8.39 -11.25
N ILE A 17 -2.18 -7.34 -12.02
CA ILE A 17 -3.18 -6.31 -11.76
C ILE A 17 -4.43 -6.55 -12.61
N ASP A 18 -5.58 -6.07 -12.13
CA ASP A 18 -6.83 -6.12 -12.89
C ASP A 18 -6.82 -5.07 -14.02
N ARG A 19 -7.31 -5.49 -15.20
CA ARG A 19 -7.41 -4.70 -16.44
C ARG A 19 -8.84 -4.62 -16.98
N ALA A 20 -9.83 -5.15 -16.25
CA ALA A 20 -11.19 -5.35 -16.76
C ALA A 20 -11.95 -4.09 -17.21
N ARG A 21 -11.49 -2.87 -16.87
CA ARG A 21 -12.19 -1.60 -17.20
C ARG A 21 -11.25 -0.53 -17.76
N GLY A 22 -10.35 -0.90 -18.67
CA GLY A 22 -9.43 0.02 -19.33
C GLY A 22 -8.14 0.21 -18.53
N ASN A 23 -7.96 1.39 -17.91
CA ASN A 23 -6.75 1.67 -17.13
C ASN A 23 -6.57 0.61 -16.02
N PRO A 24 -5.35 0.12 -15.72
CA PRO A 24 -5.16 -0.94 -14.73
C PRO A 24 -5.35 -0.47 -13.30
N ALA A 25 -5.79 -1.33 -12.38
CA ALA A 25 -6.11 -0.95 -11.01
C ALA A 25 -4.98 -1.34 -10.05
N PRO A 26 -4.19 -0.38 -9.51
CA PRO A 26 -2.99 -0.72 -8.72
C PRO A 26 -3.33 -1.05 -7.26
N HIS A 27 -4.40 -1.79 -7.00
CA HIS A 27 -4.83 -2.12 -5.63
C HIS A 27 -3.77 -2.91 -4.87
N LYS A 28 -3.13 -3.87 -5.54
CA LYS A 28 -2.05 -4.68 -4.96
C LYS A 28 -0.78 -3.84 -4.72
N PRO A 29 -0.23 -3.09 -5.71
CA PRO A 29 0.87 -2.17 -5.47
C PRO A 29 0.62 -1.17 -4.35
N LEU A 30 -0.58 -0.56 -4.28
CA LEU A 30 -0.93 0.40 -3.21
C LEU A 30 -0.89 -0.25 -1.83
N LEU A 31 -1.47 -1.45 -1.68
CA LEU A 31 -1.43 -2.16 -0.40
C LEU A 31 0.00 -2.52 0.00
N LEU A 32 0.86 -2.90 -0.95
CA LEU A 32 2.26 -3.21 -0.65
C LEU A 32 3.05 -1.98 -0.23
N LEU A 33 2.77 -0.80 -0.78
CA LEU A 33 3.35 0.46 -0.30
C LEU A 33 2.93 0.75 1.14
N VAL A 34 1.67 0.50 1.50
CA VAL A 34 1.18 0.62 2.90
C VAL A 34 1.93 -0.33 3.83
N ILE A 35 2.10 -1.60 3.44
CA ILE A 35 2.84 -2.60 4.23
C ILE A 35 4.30 -2.15 4.43
N LEU A 36 4.97 -1.69 3.37
CA LEU A 36 6.35 -1.19 3.45
C LEU A 36 6.49 0.02 4.38
N GLU A 37 5.50 0.91 4.42
CA GLU A 37 5.47 2.04 5.35
C GLU A 37 5.27 1.57 6.80
N MET A 38 4.33 0.65 7.03
CA MET A 38 4.07 0.11 8.38
C MET A 38 5.26 -0.67 8.95
N VAL A 39 5.98 -1.43 8.12
CA VAL A 39 7.22 -2.11 8.51
C VAL A 39 8.30 -1.09 8.91
N GLU A 40 8.52 -0.04 8.10
CA GLU A 40 9.52 0.99 8.41
C GLU A 40 9.19 1.74 9.71
N LYS A 41 7.91 1.92 10.02
CA LYS A 41 7.44 2.51 11.27
C LYS A 41 7.49 1.55 12.47
N GLY A 42 7.89 0.29 12.27
CA GLY A 42 7.95 -0.72 13.32
C GLY A 42 6.58 -1.21 13.80
N GLU A 43 5.53 -1.02 12.99
CA GLU A 43 4.15 -1.44 13.32
C GLU A 43 3.88 -2.90 12.93
N ILE A 44 4.67 -3.45 12.00
CA ILE A 44 4.64 -4.86 11.60
C ILE A 44 5.94 -5.50 12.09
N LEU A 45 5.83 -6.25 13.19
CA LEU A 45 6.96 -6.90 13.86
C LEU A 45 6.99 -8.43 13.67
N SER A 46 5.96 -8.98 13.02
CA SER A 46 5.83 -10.42 12.80
C SER A 46 5.34 -10.70 11.37
N ARG A 47 5.43 -11.96 10.95
CA ARG A 47 4.88 -12.41 9.66
C ARG A 47 3.36 -12.36 9.61
N GLU A 48 2.69 -12.38 10.76
CA GLU A 48 1.24 -12.27 10.81
C GLU A 48 0.81 -10.80 10.83
N VAL A 49 0.03 -10.42 9.83
CA VAL A 49 -0.52 -9.07 9.69
C VAL A 49 -2.04 -9.17 9.72
N PRO A 50 -2.71 -8.64 10.75
CA PRO A 50 -4.17 -8.61 10.79
C PRO A 50 -4.71 -7.57 9.82
N LEU A 51 -5.91 -7.82 9.30
CA LEU A 51 -6.69 -6.80 8.60
C LEU A 51 -7.23 -5.81 9.64
N SER A 52 -6.45 -4.76 9.90
CA SER A 52 -6.75 -3.78 10.95
C SER A 52 -7.42 -2.51 10.41
N PRO A 53 -8.14 -1.77 11.26
CA PRO A 53 -8.64 -0.43 10.95
C PRO A 53 -7.54 0.53 10.48
N ASP A 54 -6.36 0.47 11.10
CA ASP A 54 -5.19 1.27 10.73
C ASP A 54 -4.73 0.97 9.30
N LEU A 55 -4.63 -0.33 8.96
CA LEU A 55 -4.26 -0.77 7.61
C LEU A 55 -5.31 -0.37 6.58
N ALA A 56 -6.59 -0.53 6.89
CA ALA A 56 -7.69 -0.13 6.01
C ALA A 56 -7.73 1.39 5.79
N PHE A 57 -7.56 2.18 6.84
CA PHE A 57 -7.52 3.63 6.75
C PHE A 57 -6.32 4.10 5.93
N ARG A 58 -5.11 3.60 6.20
CA ARG A 58 -3.92 3.91 5.40
C ARG A 58 -4.14 3.56 3.93
N PHE A 59 -4.68 2.38 3.65
CA PHE A 59 -5.04 2.00 2.29
C PHE A 59 -6.01 2.99 1.64
N SER A 60 -7.04 3.47 2.36
CA SER A 60 -7.96 4.49 1.85
C SER A 60 -7.28 5.83 1.53
N VAL A 61 -6.25 6.19 2.31
CA VAL A 61 -5.47 7.41 2.09
C VAL A 61 -4.59 7.27 0.86
N PHE A 62 -3.85 6.16 0.73
CA PHE A 62 -3.08 5.84 -0.48
C PHE A 62 -3.98 5.75 -1.71
N TRP A 63 -5.18 5.18 -1.58
CA TRP A 63 -6.17 5.13 -2.65
C TRP A 63 -6.58 6.51 -3.16
N SER A 64 -6.62 7.53 -2.31
CA SER A 64 -7.03 8.88 -2.72
C SER A 64 -6.12 9.47 -3.81
N VAL A 65 -4.87 9.01 -3.92
CA VAL A 65 -3.94 9.39 -5.00
C VAL A 65 -4.45 8.94 -6.37
N VAL A 66 -5.09 7.77 -6.46
CA VAL A 66 -5.59 7.20 -7.72
C VAL A 66 -7.09 7.43 -7.94
N ALA A 67 -7.75 8.13 -7.01
CA ALA A 67 -9.21 8.27 -6.99
C ALA A 67 -9.77 9.03 -8.20
N LYS A 68 -8.98 9.93 -8.83
CA LYS A 68 -9.39 10.66 -10.05
C LYS A 68 -9.85 9.70 -11.16
N ARG A 69 -9.11 8.61 -11.38
CA ARG A 69 -9.47 7.55 -12.33
C ARG A 69 -10.17 6.34 -11.68
N ARG A 70 -10.31 6.32 -10.36
CA ARG A 70 -10.96 5.27 -9.55
C ARG A 70 -12.01 5.85 -8.62
N ARG A 71 -13.19 6.13 -9.18
CA ARG A 71 -14.33 6.68 -8.43
C ARG A 71 -15.00 5.69 -7.47
N GLN A 72 -14.69 4.40 -7.57
CA GLN A 72 -15.20 3.39 -6.64
C GLN A 72 -14.56 3.53 -5.27
N ALA A 73 -15.30 3.15 -4.22
CA ALA A 73 -14.79 3.15 -2.86
C ALA A 73 -13.59 2.19 -2.72
N PRO A 74 -12.59 2.51 -1.87
CA PRO A 74 -11.47 1.62 -1.58
C PRO A 74 -11.96 0.35 -0.84
N GLU A 75 -11.79 -0.82 -1.45
CA GLU A 75 -12.06 -2.11 -0.81
C GLU A 75 -10.74 -2.83 -0.50
N VAL A 76 -10.16 -2.59 0.69
CA VAL A 76 -8.85 -3.15 1.08
C VAL A 76 -8.85 -4.68 1.14
N ARG A 77 -10.01 -5.30 1.43
CA ARG A 77 -10.16 -6.76 1.51
C ARG A 77 -9.77 -7.46 0.20
N LEU A 78 -10.01 -6.82 -0.95
CA LEU A 78 -9.67 -7.37 -2.26
C LEU A 78 -8.16 -7.58 -2.44
N PRO A 79 -7.30 -6.54 -2.43
CA PRO A 79 -5.86 -6.76 -2.56
C PRO A 79 -5.28 -7.53 -1.37
N PHE A 80 -5.87 -7.40 -0.17
CA PHE A 80 -5.41 -8.13 1.02
C PHE A 80 -5.53 -9.65 0.84
N HIS A 81 -6.66 -10.12 0.30
CA HIS A 81 -6.85 -11.53 -0.02
C HIS A 81 -6.08 -11.96 -1.29
N HIS A 82 -6.19 -11.20 -2.39
CA HIS A 82 -5.68 -11.61 -3.71
C HIS A 82 -4.16 -11.49 -3.88
N LEU A 83 -3.45 -10.84 -2.96
CA LEU A 83 -1.99 -10.96 -2.90
C LEU A 83 -1.53 -12.37 -2.53
N GLY A 84 -2.43 -13.20 -1.98
CA GLY A 84 -2.21 -14.63 -1.79
C GLY A 84 -1.94 -15.37 -3.08
N SER A 85 -2.72 -15.11 -4.13
CA SER A 85 -2.51 -15.70 -5.46
C SER A 85 -1.21 -15.22 -6.12
N SER A 86 -0.67 -14.09 -5.68
CA SER A 86 0.66 -13.61 -6.10
C SER A 86 1.79 -14.29 -5.31
N GLY A 87 1.49 -15.09 -4.28
CA GLY A 87 2.46 -15.81 -3.47
C GLY A 87 3.32 -14.90 -2.59
N THR A 88 2.81 -13.72 -2.24
CA THR A 88 3.46 -12.76 -1.34
C THR A 88 3.20 -13.11 0.13
N TRP A 89 2.03 -13.68 0.39
CA TRP A 89 1.57 -14.10 1.71
C TRP A 89 0.45 -15.14 1.58
N GLN A 90 -0.01 -15.69 2.70
CA GLN A 90 -1.15 -16.58 2.77
C GLN A 90 -2.31 -15.90 3.52
N PRO A 91 -3.50 -15.74 2.91
CA PRO A 91 -4.67 -15.21 3.59
C PRO A 91 -5.27 -16.27 4.52
N LEU A 92 -5.63 -15.88 5.74
CA LEU A 92 -6.16 -16.75 6.78
C LEU A 92 -7.50 -16.26 7.31
N THR A 93 -8.31 -17.24 7.75
CA THR A 93 -9.54 -17.02 8.51
C THR A 93 -9.22 -16.74 10.00
N PRO A 94 -10.22 -16.38 10.83
CA PRO A 94 -10.01 -16.26 12.28
C PRO A 94 -9.46 -17.53 12.94
N ASP A 95 -9.82 -18.71 12.41
CA ASP A 95 -9.40 -20.02 12.92
C ASP A 95 -8.05 -20.50 12.33
N ASP A 96 -7.23 -19.60 11.79
CA ASP A 96 -5.91 -19.91 11.22
C ASP A 96 -5.89 -20.87 10.03
N LYS A 97 -7.03 -21.04 9.36
CA LYS A 97 -7.15 -21.83 8.13
C LYS A 97 -6.94 -20.95 6.89
N ALA A 98 -6.48 -21.55 5.80
CA ALA A 98 -6.39 -20.86 4.52
C ALA A 98 -7.77 -20.30 4.13
N SER A 99 -7.84 -18.98 3.89
CA SER A 99 -9.09 -18.30 3.57
C SER A 99 -9.48 -18.57 2.12
N PRO A 100 -10.68 -19.09 1.82
CA PRO A 100 -11.13 -19.33 0.46
C PRO A 100 -11.72 -18.07 -0.20
N ASP A 101 -12.20 -17.10 0.60
CA ASP A 101 -12.84 -15.88 0.12
C ASP A 101 -12.34 -14.65 0.90
N ARG A 102 -12.36 -13.48 0.25
CA ARG A 102 -11.94 -12.19 0.82
C ARG A 102 -12.76 -11.75 2.04
N LYS A 103 -14.04 -12.13 2.13
CA LYS A 103 -14.93 -11.79 3.24
C LYS A 103 -14.53 -12.50 4.52
N LEU A 104 -13.93 -13.68 4.39
CA LEU A 104 -13.48 -14.51 5.52
C LEU A 104 -12.03 -14.21 5.92
N THR A 105 -11.28 -13.46 5.11
CA THR A 105 -9.89 -13.11 5.40
C THR A 105 -9.82 -12.06 6.49
N THR A 106 -9.22 -12.42 7.62
CA THR A 106 -9.03 -11.52 8.77
C THR A 106 -7.57 -11.23 9.07
N LYS A 107 -6.65 -12.08 8.59
CA LYS A 107 -5.21 -11.86 8.68
C LYS A 107 -4.48 -12.51 7.51
N VAL A 108 -3.22 -12.14 7.31
CA VAL A 108 -2.32 -12.76 6.33
C VAL A 108 -1.02 -13.15 7.02
N THR A 109 -0.39 -14.22 6.54
CA THR A 109 0.97 -14.61 6.92
C THR A 109 1.93 -14.35 5.77
N LEU A 110 2.87 -13.42 5.96
CA LEU A 110 3.91 -13.08 4.98
C LEU A 110 4.79 -14.29 4.65
N ASP A 111 5.21 -14.40 3.38
CA ASP A 111 6.25 -15.36 3.00
C ASP A 111 7.50 -15.08 3.86
N PRO A 112 8.12 -16.10 4.49
CA PRO A 112 9.27 -15.90 5.35
C PRO A 112 10.41 -15.12 4.68
N ASN A 113 10.76 -15.48 3.44
CA ASN A 113 11.86 -14.82 2.73
C ASN A 113 11.50 -13.38 2.36
N PHE A 114 10.21 -13.11 2.09
CA PHE A 114 9.76 -11.74 1.85
C PHE A 114 9.89 -10.91 3.12
N PHE A 115 9.46 -11.46 4.26
CA PHE A 115 9.58 -10.81 5.56
C PHE A 115 11.04 -10.55 5.94
N ASP A 116 11.93 -11.50 5.67
CA ASP A 116 13.37 -11.33 5.90
C ASP A 116 13.94 -10.19 5.04
N CYS A 117 13.51 -10.09 3.78
CA CYS A 117 13.90 -8.96 2.91
C CYS A 117 13.37 -7.63 3.45
N LEU A 118 12.15 -7.61 4.01
CA LEU A 118 11.54 -6.41 4.57
C LEU A 118 12.31 -5.83 5.76
N ALA A 119 13.18 -6.59 6.43
CA ALA A 119 14.04 -6.08 7.49
C ALA A 119 15.12 -5.09 6.99
N ASP A 120 15.58 -5.25 5.74
CA ASP A 120 16.61 -4.40 5.14
C ASP A 120 16.01 -3.08 4.61
N GLN A 121 16.51 -1.94 5.12
CA GLN A 121 16.10 -0.61 4.65
C GLN A 121 16.39 -0.41 3.15
N LYS A 122 17.53 -0.89 2.64
CA LYS A 122 17.88 -0.73 1.23
C LYS A 122 16.90 -1.48 0.34
N PHE A 123 16.49 -2.67 0.77
CA PHE A 123 15.45 -3.43 0.07
C PHE A 123 14.12 -2.67 0.07
N ARG A 124 13.67 -2.14 1.22
CA ARG A 124 12.43 -1.36 1.30
C ARG A 124 12.46 -0.15 0.36
N ASP A 125 13.57 0.57 0.31
CA ASP A 125 13.75 1.72 -0.56
C ASP A 125 13.72 1.36 -2.05
N ARG A 126 14.30 0.22 -2.42
CA ARG A 126 14.22 -0.32 -3.80
C ARG A 126 12.81 -0.78 -4.12
N ALA A 127 12.17 -1.51 -3.22
CA ALA A 127 10.81 -2.04 -3.38
C ALA A 127 9.78 -0.92 -3.60
N ARG A 128 9.85 0.18 -2.84
CA ARG A 128 8.97 1.34 -3.03
C ARG A 128 9.14 1.96 -4.41
N ARG A 129 10.39 2.17 -4.85
CA ARG A 129 10.67 2.72 -6.18
C ARG A 129 10.15 1.80 -7.27
N VAL A 130 10.45 0.49 -7.19
CA VAL A 130 9.93 -0.51 -8.14
C VAL A 130 8.40 -0.45 -8.21
N LEU A 131 7.70 -0.45 -7.08
CA LEU A 131 6.23 -0.38 -7.07
C LEU A 131 5.69 0.92 -7.67
N ILE A 132 6.34 2.05 -7.45
CA ILE A 132 5.90 3.36 -7.97
C ILE A 132 6.20 3.50 -9.47
N GLU A 133 7.39 3.07 -9.90
CA GLU A 133 7.92 3.30 -11.25
C GLU A 133 7.47 2.24 -12.26
N THR A 134 7.06 1.06 -11.81
CA THR A 134 6.62 -0.01 -12.70
C THR A 134 5.35 0.38 -13.47
N GLU A 135 5.46 0.48 -14.78
CA GLU A 135 4.31 0.58 -15.68
C GLU A 135 3.55 -0.76 -15.70
N PRO A 136 2.20 -0.76 -15.75
CA PRO A 136 1.29 0.39 -15.82
C PRO A 136 0.62 0.69 -14.46
N TYR A 137 1.32 0.55 -13.33
CA TYR A 137 0.70 0.64 -12.01
C TYR A 137 0.17 2.05 -11.73
N PHE A 138 1.03 3.05 -11.85
CA PHE A 138 0.73 4.44 -11.51
C PHE A 138 1.03 5.38 -12.67
N LEU A 139 0.15 6.35 -12.89
CA LEU A 139 0.36 7.43 -13.85
C LEU A 139 1.43 8.42 -13.35
N PRO A 140 2.06 9.24 -14.21
CA PRO A 140 3.12 10.17 -13.80
C PRO A 140 2.73 11.12 -12.64
N GLU A 141 1.50 11.63 -12.64
CA GLU A 141 0.94 12.45 -11.57
C GLU A 141 0.77 11.67 -10.26
N GLU A 142 0.35 10.41 -10.34
CA GLU A 142 0.19 9.52 -9.20
C GLU A 142 1.56 9.16 -8.60
N ARG A 143 2.57 8.94 -9.44
CA ARG A 143 3.97 8.73 -8.98
C ARG A 143 4.48 9.93 -8.20
N THR A 144 4.26 11.14 -8.74
CA THR A 144 4.67 12.39 -8.08
C THR A 144 4.01 12.54 -6.71
N ALA A 145 2.71 12.27 -6.62
CA ALA A 145 1.99 12.29 -5.35
C ALA A 145 2.52 11.23 -4.36
N LEU A 146 2.77 10.00 -4.82
CA LEU A 146 3.30 8.92 -3.97
C LEU A 146 4.72 9.21 -3.47
N TYR A 147 5.61 9.75 -4.32
CA TYR A 147 6.94 10.18 -3.89
C TYR A 147 6.87 11.28 -2.83
N SER A 148 5.99 12.28 -3.02
CA SER A 148 5.75 13.35 -2.04
C SER A 148 5.22 12.78 -0.71
N MET A 149 4.23 11.89 -0.78
CA MET A 149 3.61 11.24 0.38
C MET A 149 4.61 10.41 1.19
N LEU A 150 5.42 9.61 0.51
CA LEU A 150 6.42 8.72 1.10
C LEU A 150 7.75 9.43 1.40
N GLN A 151 7.89 10.71 1.07
CA GLN A 151 9.13 11.50 1.21
C GLN A 151 10.35 10.88 0.48
N ILE A 152 10.11 10.23 -0.65
CA ILE A 152 11.15 9.60 -1.47
C ILE A 152 11.59 10.58 -2.55
N LYS A 153 12.90 10.75 -2.70
CA LYS A 153 13.46 11.52 -3.83
C LYS A 153 13.35 10.68 -5.12
N PRO A 154 12.69 11.20 -6.18
CA PRO A 154 12.65 10.50 -7.47
C PRO A 154 14.06 10.41 -8.08
N HIS A 155 14.33 9.34 -8.84
CA HIS A 155 15.65 9.11 -9.44
C HIS A 155 15.97 10.11 -10.56
N ALA A 156 14.96 10.47 -11.37
CA ALA A 156 15.04 11.52 -12.36
C ALA A 156 13.90 12.52 -12.13
N PRO A 157 14.15 13.84 -12.25
CA PRO A 157 13.06 14.78 -12.35
C PRO A 157 12.28 14.43 -13.63
N GLY A 158 11.08 13.86 -13.47
CA GLY A 158 10.18 13.65 -14.60
C GLY A 158 10.04 14.95 -15.38
N ILE A 159 10.11 14.86 -16.71
CA ILE A 159 10.00 16.02 -17.61
C ILE A 159 8.73 16.79 -17.20
N ARG A 160 8.92 18.02 -16.72
CA ARG A 160 7.87 18.88 -16.18
C ARG A 160 7.09 19.46 -17.36
N GLU A 161 6.19 18.68 -17.94
CA GLU A 161 5.33 19.18 -19.02
C GLU A 161 4.36 20.25 -18.51
N ASP A 162 3.97 20.20 -17.22
CA ASP A 162 3.15 21.22 -16.58
C ASP A 162 3.53 21.45 -15.10
N ALA A 163 3.96 22.67 -14.76
CA ALA A 163 4.37 23.04 -13.42
C ALA A 163 3.20 23.13 -12.41
N ALA A 164 1.99 23.41 -12.86
CA ALA A 164 0.80 23.48 -12.01
C ALA A 164 0.32 22.08 -11.63
N LEU A 165 0.21 21.16 -12.60
CA LEU A 165 -0.15 19.76 -12.34
C LEU A 165 0.85 19.08 -11.41
N PHE A 166 2.14 19.38 -11.57
CA PHE A 166 3.18 18.90 -10.66
C PHE A 166 2.96 19.39 -9.22
N LYS A 167 2.68 20.69 -9.02
CA LYS A 167 2.41 21.26 -7.68
C LYS A 167 1.17 20.63 -7.04
N GLU A 168 0.10 20.44 -7.80
CA GLU A 168 -1.13 19.79 -7.33
C GLU A 168 -0.87 18.34 -6.89
N SER A 169 -0.08 17.60 -7.65
CA SER A 169 0.29 16.22 -7.33
C SER A 169 1.13 16.14 -6.06
N VAL A 170 2.11 17.03 -5.90
CA VAL A 170 2.91 17.16 -4.68
C VAL A 170 2.01 17.47 -3.46
N GLN A 171 1.06 18.39 -3.61
CA GLN A 171 0.13 18.76 -2.55
C GLN A 171 -0.77 17.59 -2.15
N THR A 172 -1.30 16.86 -3.13
CA THR A 172 -2.10 15.62 -2.90
C THR A 172 -1.32 14.63 -2.02
N GLY A 173 -0.04 14.42 -2.30
CA GLY A 173 0.81 13.55 -1.50
C GLY A 173 1.03 14.05 -0.06
N ARG A 174 1.21 15.36 0.13
CA ARG A 174 1.37 15.98 1.46
C ARG A 174 0.11 15.86 2.29
N ASP A 175 -1.05 16.14 1.70
CA ASP A 175 -2.34 16.05 2.37
C ASP A 175 -2.64 14.60 2.78
N ALA A 176 -2.32 13.64 1.90
CA ALA A 176 -2.43 12.22 2.20
C ALA A 176 -1.55 11.84 3.40
N ARG A 177 -0.27 12.24 3.40
CA ARG A 177 0.63 11.98 4.53
C ARG A 177 0.12 12.59 5.84
N PHE A 178 -0.30 13.86 5.80
CA PHE A 178 -0.84 14.57 6.95
C PHE A 178 -2.04 13.84 7.56
N ARG A 179 -2.96 13.33 6.73
CA ARG A 179 -4.10 12.53 7.19
C ARG A 179 -3.68 11.27 7.95
N ILE A 180 -2.62 10.58 7.51
CA ILE A 180 -2.09 9.39 8.23
C ILE A 180 -1.51 9.82 9.58
N GLU A 181 -0.67 10.85 9.59
CA GLU A 181 -0.02 11.36 10.80
C GLU A 181 -1.05 11.83 11.84
N VAL A 182 -2.09 12.53 11.41
CA VAL A 182 -3.15 12.99 12.30
C VAL A 182 -4.03 11.82 12.74
N VAL A 183 -4.71 11.14 11.82
CA VAL A 183 -5.80 10.22 12.19
C VAL A 183 -5.28 8.94 12.83
N VAL A 184 -4.19 8.37 12.30
CA VAL A 184 -3.65 7.09 12.80
C VAL A 184 -2.69 7.31 13.95
N LEU A 185 -1.68 8.17 13.77
CA LEU A 185 -0.59 8.27 14.74
C LEU A 185 -0.96 9.16 15.93
N ALA A 186 -1.48 10.37 15.68
CA ALA A 186 -1.78 11.32 16.75
C ALA A 186 -3.09 10.98 17.48
N TYR A 187 -4.16 10.67 16.74
CA TYR A 187 -5.50 10.50 17.31
C TYR A 187 -5.94 9.04 17.47
N LYS A 188 -5.26 8.05 16.85
CA LYS A 188 -5.60 6.62 16.94
C LYS A 188 -7.09 6.33 16.68
N HIS A 189 -7.67 7.03 15.70
CA HIS A 189 -9.10 7.03 15.34
C HIS A 189 -10.06 7.56 16.42
N THR A 190 -9.56 8.40 17.33
CA THR A 190 -10.33 9.00 18.42
C THR A 190 -10.69 10.44 18.09
N CYS A 191 -11.96 10.80 18.18
CA CYS A 191 -12.40 12.17 18.00
C CYS A 191 -11.85 13.06 19.12
N ALA A 192 -11.17 14.16 18.74
CA ALA A 192 -10.59 15.13 19.68
C ALA A 192 -11.63 15.78 20.60
N LEU A 193 -12.86 15.98 20.09
CA LEU A 193 -13.92 16.69 20.81
C LEU A 193 -14.69 15.78 21.77
N THR A 194 -14.98 14.54 21.35
CA THR A 194 -15.90 13.65 22.09
C THR A 194 -15.20 12.46 22.73
N GLY A 195 -13.96 12.15 22.34
CA GLY A 195 -13.27 10.94 22.79
C GLY A 195 -13.80 9.64 22.19
N TYR A 196 -14.81 9.68 21.31
CA TYR A 196 -15.30 8.48 20.64
C TYR A 196 -14.27 7.92 19.67
N ARG A 197 -14.05 6.61 19.72
CA ARG A 197 -13.15 5.88 18.83
C ARG A 197 -13.94 5.09 17.79
N MET A 198 -13.62 5.27 16.51
CA MET A 198 -14.30 4.60 15.40
C MET A 198 -13.32 3.67 14.66
N THR A 199 -13.55 2.36 14.71
CA THR A 199 -12.64 1.34 14.16
C THR A 199 -13.36 0.31 13.28
N THR A 200 -14.56 0.63 12.81
CA THR A 200 -15.34 -0.28 11.97
C THR A 200 -14.73 -0.39 10.57
N LEU A 201 -14.72 -1.60 10.01
CA LEU A 201 -14.17 -1.92 8.69
C LEU A 201 -15.26 -2.11 7.61
N GLU A 202 -16.49 -1.72 7.92
CA GLU A 202 -17.70 -1.90 7.11
C GLU A 202 -18.10 -0.62 6.39
#